data_AF-A0A7M3ZSB1-F1
#
_entry.id   AF-A0A7M3ZSB1-F1
#
_cell.length_a   1.000
_cell.length_b   1.000
_cell.length_c   1.000
_cell.angle_alpha   90.00
_cell.angle_beta   90.00
_cell.angle_gamma   90.00
#
_symmetry.space_group_name_H-M   'P 1'
#
loop_
_entity.id
_entity.type
_entity.pdbx_description
1 polymer ?
#
loop_
_entity_poly.entity_id
_entity_poly.type
_entity_poly.pdbx_seq_one_letter_code
_entity_poly.pdbx_strand_id
1 'polypeptide(L)'
;MSTKACSVAFVALLLTSLVPLATPSTEQPFSDDRLGDDRFAGFVVSNQDVWNQTPWPITAVPEGFTYDSVTDYSDVGVLINNLSEESRTIGWAYVAARNISLDRVFIFDASGTPTGETINRNQFDTYFASPFLEMLQNRSSNGLNYLVTTKGVPLRVSGGNNKASFDQELSLLGGAYNSTVGGDYWGTHTYGPLAGKAMEPFSRSKYGFFLVTRLTGYTVDTALDLIERANNSLGQRGTFVLDVA
;
A
#
# COMPACT_ATOMS: atom_id res chain seq x y z
N MET A 1 -38.50 65.89 32.29
CA MET A 1 -38.30 64.92 33.40
C MET A 1 -38.42 63.53 32.79
N SER A 2 -37.46 62.60 32.76
CA SER A 2 -36.23 62.40 33.53
C SER A 2 -35.17 61.75 32.62
N THR A 3 -34.16 62.51 32.20
CA THR A 3 -32.94 62.05 31.50
C THR A 3 -31.89 61.51 32.47
N LYS A 4 -32.29 61.05 33.66
CA LYS A 4 -31.36 60.59 34.72
C LYS A 4 -31.19 59.06 34.81
N ALA A 5 -31.95 58.27 34.05
CA ALA A 5 -31.88 56.80 34.13
C ALA A 5 -30.80 56.18 33.22
N CYS A 6 -30.47 56.79 32.08
CA CYS A 6 -29.48 56.22 31.14
C CYS A 6 -28.01 56.48 31.54
N SER A 7 -27.71 57.56 32.25
CA SER A 7 -26.31 57.84 32.67
C SER A 7 -25.82 56.93 33.80
N VAL A 8 -26.70 56.41 34.65
CA VAL A 8 -26.28 55.53 35.76
C VAL A 8 -25.91 54.13 35.27
N ALA A 9 -26.62 53.63 34.24
CA ALA A 9 -26.34 52.32 33.65
C ALA A 9 -24.99 52.28 32.92
N PHE A 10 -24.62 53.36 32.24
CA PHE A 10 -23.32 53.45 31.54
C PHE A 10 -22.13 53.58 32.49
N VAL A 11 -22.27 54.30 33.61
CA VAL A 11 -21.21 54.44 34.62
C VAL A 11 -21.00 53.12 35.39
N ALA A 12 -22.07 52.36 35.65
CA ALA A 12 -21.97 51.03 36.28
C ALA A 12 -21.25 50.01 35.38
N LEU A 13 -21.45 50.06 34.06
CA LEU A 13 -20.79 49.15 33.11
C LEU A 13 -19.30 49.51 32.87
N LEU A 14 -18.92 50.78 33.05
CA LEU A 14 -17.54 51.24 32.86
C LEU A 14 -16.66 51.00 34.11
N LEU A 15 -17.27 50.82 35.28
CA LEU A 15 -16.56 50.55 36.55
C LEU A 15 -16.28 49.06 36.78
N THR A 16 -16.98 48.15 36.09
CA THR A 16 -16.72 46.70 36.18
C THR A 16 -15.59 46.21 35.28
N SER A 17 -15.10 47.03 34.35
CA SER A 17 -13.98 46.69 33.46
C SER A 17 -12.59 47.01 34.05
N LEU A 18 -12.53 47.57 35.26
CA LEU A 18 -11.28 47.97 35.93
C LEU A 18 -10.82 47.00 37.04
N VAL A 19 -11.48 45.84 37.19
CA VAL A 19 -10.99 44.78 38.08
C VAL A 19 -10.16 43.80 37.23
N PRO A 20 -8.83 43.71 37.45
CA PRO A 20 -8.06 42.64 36.83
C PRO A 20 -8.54 41.32 37.44
N LEU A 21 -9.10 40.42 36.62
CA LEU A 21 -9.22 39.02 37.00
C LEU A 21 -7.80 38.44 37.02
N ALA A 22 -7.13 38.56 38.17
CA ALA A 22 -6.01 37.71 38.50
C ALA A 22 -6.56 36.30 38.74
N THR A 23 -6.59 35.49 37.69
CA THR A 23 -6.69 34.04 37.87
C THR A 23 -5.33 33.55 38.38
N PRO A 24 -5.24 32.94 39.58
CA PRO A 24 -4.02 32.23 39.94
C PRO A 24 -3.82 31.13 38.89
N SER A 25 -2.69 31.17 38.21
CA SER A 25 -2.22 30.07 37.37
C SER A 25 -1.90 28.89 38.28
N THR A 26 -2.91 28.10 38.58
CA THR A 26 -2.71 26.72 39.02
C THR A 26 -2.31 25.95 37.76
N GLU A 27 -1.03 25.61 37.64
CA GLU A 27 -0.60 24.53 36.75
C GLU A 27 -1.36 23.27 37.18
N GLN A 28 -2.48 23.00 36.50
CA GLN A 28 -3.07 21.68 36.55
C GLN A 28 -2.12 20.75 35.78
N PRO A 29 -1.65 19.65 36.38
CA PRO A 29 -0.93 18.65 35.61
C PRO A 29 -1.83 18.21 34.47
N PHE A 30 -1.26 18.18 33.26
CA PHE A 30 -1.90 17.67 32.05
C PHE A 30 -2.45 16.28 32.36
N SER A 31 -3.75 16.18 32.60
CA SER A 31 -4.43 14.89 32.70
C SER A 31 -4.55 14.36 31.27
N ASP A 32 -3.87 13.25 31.02
CA ASP A 32 -3.95 12.43 29.81
C ASP A 32 -5.36 11.84 29.70
N ASP A 33 -6.35 12.70 29.41
CA ASP A 33 -7.64 12.26 28.89
C ASP A 33 -7.38 11.86 27.44
N ARG A 34 -7.06 10.58 27.29
CA ARG A 34 -7.04 9.84 26.03
C ARG A 34 -8.41 9.96 25.35
N LEU A 35 -8.64 11.07 24.67
CA LEU A 35 -9.56 11.14 23.56
C LEU A 35 -8.99 10.23 22.48
N GLY A 36 -9.60 9.05 22.35
CA GLY A 36 -9.32 8.09 21.29
C GLY A 36 -9.48 8.79 19.95
N ASP A 37 -8.36 9.16 19.35
CA ASP A 37 -8.32 9.66 17.99
C ASP A 37 -8.39 8.43 17.07
N ASP A 38 -9.62 8.01 16.76
CA ASP A 38 -9.90 6.87 15.86
C ASP A 38 -9.27 7.05 14.46
N ARG A 39 -8.78 8.26 14.14
CA ARG A 39 -7.96 8.55 12.96
C ARG A 39 -6.63 7.78 12.91
N PHE A 40 -6.16 7.29 14.05
CA PHE A 40 -4.95 6.46 14.18
C PHE A 40 -5.27 5.05 14.69
N ALA A 41 -6.54 4.63 14.70
CA ALA A 41 -6.93 3.27 15.03
C ALA A 41 -6.40 2.29 13.95
N GLY A 42 -5.20 1.77 14.18
CA GLY A 42 -4.41 0.98 13.22
C GLY A 42 -2.93 1.35 13.21
N PHE A 43 -2.58 2.54 13.69
CA PHE A 43 -1.20 2.92 14.02
C PHE A 43 -0.90 2.51 15.46
N VAL A 44 -0.88 1.19 15.70
CA VAL A 44 -0.44 0.66 16.99
C VAL A 44 1.07 0.48 16.92
N VAL A 45 1.82 1.43 17.48
CA VAL A 45 3.24 1.21 17.80
C VAL A 45 3.26 0.18 18.92
N SER A 46 3.72 -1.04 18.66
CA SER A 46 3.92 -2.01 19.74
C SER A 46 4.99 -1.48 20.69
N ASN A 47 4.92 -1.87 21.97
CA ASN A 47 5.88 -1.55 23.03
C ASN A 47 7.33 -2.04 22.78
N GLN A 48 7.67 -2.47 21.56
CA GLN A 48 9.05 -2.63 21.13
C GLN A 48 9.39 -1.50 20.17
N ASP A 49 9.95 -0.45 20.77
CA ASP A 49 10.34 0.78 20.13
C ASP A 49 11.42 0.55 19.05
N VAL A 50 11.02 0.17 17.84
CA VAL A 50 11.89 0.32 16.65
C VAL A 50 12.34 1.78 16.51
N TRP A 51 11.50 2.72 16.98
CA TRP A 51 11.75 4.17 16.97
C TRP A 51 12.61 4.73 18.11
N ASN A 52 12.91 3.93 19.14
CA ASN A 52 13.75 4.32 20.27
C ASN A 52 15.09 3.56 20.27
N GLN A 53 15.40 2.88 19.17
CA GLN A 53 16.71 2.25 18.94
C GLN A 53 17.75 3.35 18.69
N THR A 54 18.63 3.57 19.66
CA THR A 54 19.80 4.43 19.52
C THR A 54 21.08 3.63 19.82
N PRO A 55 22.07 3.62 18.91
CA PRO A 55 22.04 4.20 17.57
C PRO A 55 21.10 3.42 16.64
N TRP A 56 20.50 4.14 15.69
CA TRP A 56 19.74 3.54 14.61
C TRP A 56 20.64 2.58 13.81
N PRO A 57 20.19 1.35 13.51
CA PRO A 57 20.94 0.48 12.61
C PRO A 57 21.06 1.15 11.24
N ILE A 58 22.27 1.58 10.89
CA ILE A 58 22.58 2.20 9.58
C ILE A 58 22.67 1.18 8.44
N THR A 59 22.56 -0.12 8.77
CA THR A 59 22.66 -1.23 7.83
C THR A 59 21.35 -2.00 7.85
N ALA A 60 20.58 -1.90 6.76
CA ALA A 60 19.27 -2.55 6.63
C ALA A 60 19.34 -4.09 6.64
N VAL A 61 20.46 -4.64 6.15
CA VAL A 61 20.75 -6.08 6.17
C VAL A 61 22.14 -6.28 6.78
N PRO A 62 22.26 -6.52 8.10
CA PRO A 62 23.55 -6.62 8.78
C PRO A 62 24.49 -7.67 8.20
N GLU A 63 23.93 -8.79 7.73
CA GLU A 63 24.62 -9.90 7.06
C GLU A 63 25.04 -9.55 5.61
N GLY A 64 24.64 -8.39 5.09
CA GLY A 64 24.80 -8.00 3.69
C GLY A 64 23.85 -8.75 2.76
N PHE A 65 24.03 -8.53 1.46
CA PHE A 65 23.31 -9.26 0.41
C PHE A 65 24.30 -9.67 -0.68
N THR A 66 24.10 -10.86 -1.25
CA THR A 66 24.81 -11.30 -2.46
C THR A 66 24.01 -10.90 -3.70
N TYR A 67 24.66 -10.83 -4.86
CA TYR A 67 23.97 -10.64 -6.13
C TYR A 67 22.84 -11.66 -6.32
N ASP A 68 23.15 -12.93 -6.07
CA ASP A 68 22.17 -14.02 -6.19
C ASP A 68 20.99 -13.86 -5.23
N SER A 69 21.21 -13.33 -4.02
CA SER A 69 20.13 -13.08 -3.07
C SER A 69 19.19 -11.93 -3.46
N VAL A 70 19.64 -11.00 -4.31
CA VAL A 70 18.82 -9.86 -4.76
C VAL A 70 18.27 -10.03 -6.18
N THR A 71 18.76 -11.02 -6.93
CA THR A 71 18.28 -11.35 -8.28
C THR A 71 17.62 -12.72 -8.37
N ASP A 72 17.28 -13.34 -7.24
CA ASP A 72 16.47 -14.55 -7.24
C ASP A 72 15.01 -14.18 -7.50
N TYR A 73 14.50 -14.61 -8.66
CA TYR A 73 13.10 -14.44 -9.06
C TYR A 73 12.33 -15.77 -9.01
N SER A 74 12.85 -16.74 -8.25
CA SER A 74 12.28 -18.08 -8.14
C SER A 74 10.98 -18.17 -7.34
N ASP A 75 10.44 -17.05 -6.85
CA ASP A 75 9.14 -16.97 -6.18
C ASP A 75 8.21 -15.90 -6.78
N VAL A 76 8.53 -15.45 -7.99
CA VAL A 76 7.82 -14.38 -8.69
C VAL A 76 6.94 -14.93 -9.82
N GLY A 77 5.66 -14.53 -9.80
CA GLY A 77 4.70 -14.75 -10.88
C GLY A 77 4.48 -13.48 -11.71
N VAL A 78 4.26 -13.63 -13.02
CA VAL A 78 3.99 -12.51 -13.94
C VAL A 78 2.60 -12.66 -14.53
N LEU A 79 1.80 -11.59 -14.46
CA LEU A 79 0.44 -11.55 -14.98
C LEU A 79 0.41 -10.76 -16.29
N ILE A 80 -0.14 -11.39 -17.33
CA ILE A 80 -0.22 -10.83 -18.68
C ILE A 80 -1.67 -10.84 -19.14
N ASN A 81 -2.23 -9.66 -19.40
CA ASN A 81 -3.50 -9.53 -20.12
C ASN A 81 -3.22 -9.70 -21.62
N ASN A 82 -3.57 -10.85 -22.18
CA ASN A 82 -3.25 -11.17 -23.56
C ASN A 82 -4.04 -10.30 -24.56
N LEU A 83 -5.10 -9.63 -24.14
CA LEU A 83 -5.85 -8.70 -25.01
C LEU A 83 -5.27 -7.28 -25.02
N SER A 84 -4.34 -6.93 -24.12
CA SER A 84 -3.59 -5.67 -24.17
C SER A 84 -2.22 -5.88 -24.79
N GLU A 85 -1.92 -5.11 -25.85
CA GLU A 85 -0.61 -5.13 -26.49
C GLU A 85 0.50 -4.63 -25.56
N GLU A 86 0.19 -3.62 -24.75
CA GLU A 86 1.11 -3.08 -23.74
C GLU A 86 1.47 -4.15 -22.70
N SER A 87 0.46 -4.88 -22.19
CA SER A 87 0.67 -5.90 -21.18
C SER A 87 1.50 -7.06 -21.71
N ARG A 88 1.23 -7.51 -22.96
CA ARG A 88 2.05 -8.53 -23.62
C ARG A 88 3.50 -8.07 -23.78
N THR A 89 3.70 -6.87 -24.30
CA THR A 89 5.05 -6.34 -24.61
C THR A 89 5.89 -6.21 -23.35
N ILE A 90 5.35 -5.57 -22.31
CA ILE A 90 6.06 -5.36 -21.04
C ILE A 90 6.23 -6.67 -20.28
N GLY A 91 5.18 -7.49 -20.24
CA GLY A 91 5.19 -8.77 -19.52
C GLY A 91 6.25 -9.73 -20.05
N TRP A 92 6.29 -9.91 -21.38
CA TRP A 92 7.30 -10.77 -21.99
C TRP A 92 8.72 -10.21 -21.89
N ALA A 93 8.88 -8.89 -22.00
CA ALA A 93 10.17 -8.25 -21.76
C ALA A 93 10.68 -8.53 -20.33
N TYR A 94 9.81 -8.43 -19.32
CA TYR A 94 10.17 -8.72 -17.94
C TYR A 94 10.49 -10.20 -17.71
N VAL A 95 9.68 -11.11 -18.27
CA VAL A 95 9.91 -12.55 -18.22
C VAL A 95 11.29 -12.91 -18.79
N ALA A 96 11.62 -12.37 -19.97
CA ALA A 96 12.92 -12.59 -20.61
C ALA A 96 14.08 -11.99 -19.79
N ALA A 97 13.92 -10.74 -19.33
CA ALA A 97 14.97 -10.02 -18.63
C ALA A 97 15.27 -10.58 -17.22
N ARG A 98 14.36 -11.36 -16.63
CA ARG A 98 14.51 -11.96 -15.29
C ARG A 98 14.56 -13.48 -15.31
N ASN A 99 14.55 -14.09 -16.49
CA ASN A 99 14.52 -15.54 -16.68
C ASN A 99 13.39 -16.21 -15.86
N ILE A 100 12.19 -15.62 -15.90
CA ILE A 100 11.02 -16.17 -15.19
C ILE A 100 10.60 -17.47 -15.86
N SER A 101 10.46 -18.53 -15.06
CA SER A 101 9.99 -19.81 -15.56
C SER A 101 8.56 -19.72 -16.08
N LEU A 102 8.28 -20.40 -17.21
CA LEU A 102 6.99 -20.28 -17.91
C LEU A 102 5.80 -20.80 -17.09
N ASP A 103 6.02 -21.73 -16.18
CA ASP A 103 5.01 -22.19 -15.21
C ASP A 103 4.58 -21.09 -14.24
N ARG A 104 5.27 -19.95 -14.20
CA ARG A 104 4.93 -18.77 -13.37
C ARG A 104 4.40 -17.58 -14.17
N VAL A 105 4.14 -17.77 -15.45
CA VAL A 105 3.53 -16.76 -16.31
C VAL A 105 2.03 -17.04 -16.41
N PHE A 106 1.21 -16.15 -15.89
CA PHE A 106 -0.25 -16.24 -15.85
C PHE A 106 -0.83 -15.38 -16.97
N ILE A 107 -1.45 -16.03 -17.96
CA ILE A 107 -1.95 -15.39 -19.17
C ILE A 107 -3.47 -15.36 -19.11
N PHE A 108 -4.05 -14.16 -19.21
CA PHE A 108 -5.49 -13.96 -19.32
C PHE A 108 -5.85 -13.73 -20.79
N ASP A 109 -6.41 -14.74 -21.43
CA ASP A 109 -6.64 -14.78 -22.88
C ASP A 109 -8.11 -14.96 -23.30
N ALA A 110 -9.01 -15.12 -22.32
CA ALA A 110 -10.43 -15.24 -22.57
C ALA A 110 -10.98 -14.05 -23.39
N SER A 111 -11.84 -14.35 -24.36
CA SER A 111 -12.50 -13.34 -25.17
C SER A 111 -13.33 -12.41 -24.28
N GLY A 112 -13.12 -11.10 -24.42
CA GLY A 112 -13.79 -10.09 -23.61
C GLY A 112 -13.05 -9.68 -22.33
N THR A 113 -11.84 -10.21 -22.07
CA THR A 113 -10.96 -9.69 -21.00
C THR A 113 -10.76 -8.18 -21.19
N PRO A 114 -11.17 -7.34 -20.21
CA PRO A 114 -11.12 -5.90 -20.37
C PRO A 114 -9.68 -5.38 -20.35
N THR A 115 -9.40 -4.36 -21.15
CA THR A 115 -8.10 -3.67 -21.22
C THR A 115 -8.12 -2.27 -20.59
N GLY A 116 -9.30 -1.79 -20.19
CA GLY A 116 -9.47 -0.50 -19.53
C GLY A 116 -8.95 -0.49 -18.10
N GLU A 117 -8.57 0.69 -17.60
CA GLU A 117 -8.04 0.85 -16.24
C GLU A 117 -9.07 0.56 -15.14
N THR A 118 -10.35 0.74 -15.45
CA THR A 118 -11.45 0.57 -14.49
C THR A 118 -12.38 -0.53 -14.98
N ILE A 119 -12.60 -1.52 -14.13
CA ILE A 119 -13.51 -2.65 -14.38
C ILE A 119 -14.50 -2.79 -13.24
N ASN A 120 -15.65 -3.41 -13.47
CA ASN A 120 -16.57 -3.74 -12.39
C ASN A 120 -16.20 -5.08 -11.72
N ARG A 121 -16.84 -5.39 -10.58
CA ARG A 121 -16.56 -6.62 -9.81
C ARG A 121 -16.79 -7.88 -10.65
N ASN A 122 -17.90 -7.98 -11.39
CA ASN A 122 -18.18 -9.15 -12.21
C ASN A 122 -17.09 -9.39 -13.26
N GLN A 123 -16.55 -8.32 -13.88
CA GLN A 123 -15.42 -8.42 -14.80
C GLN A 123 -14.14 -8.88 -14.10
N PHE A 124 -13.86 -8.39 -12.89
CA PHE A 124 -12.72 -8.83 -12.10
C PHE A 124 -12.82 -10.33 -11.80
N ASP A 125 -13.96 -10.78 -11.29
CA ASP A 125 -14.18 -12.17 -10.87
C ASP A 125 -14.11 -13.13 -12.07
N THR A 126 -14.72 -12.74 -13.20
CA THR A 126 -14.85 -13.59 -14.40
C THR A 126 -13.53 -13.69 -15.17
N TYR A 127 -12.87 -12.55 -15.42
CA TYR A 127 -11.74 -12.50 -16.36
C TYR A 127 -10.37 -12.57 -15.68
N PHE A 128 -10.29 -12.33 -14.37
CA PHE A 128 -9.00 -12.32 -13.65
C PHE A 128 -8.99 -13.25 -12.45
N ALA A 129 -9.90 -13.08 -11.48
CA ALA A 129 -9.81 -13.81 -10.22
C ALA A 129 -9.99 -15.34 -10.40
N SER A 130 -11.07 -15.76 -11.07
CA SER A 130 -11.34 -17.19 -11.28
C SER A 130 -10.26 -17.85 -12.14
N PRO A 131 -9.88 -17.29 -13.33
CA PRO A 131 -8.81 -17.87 -14.13
C PRO A 131 -7.46 -17.90 -13.40
N PHE A 132 -7.14 -16.88 -12.61
CA PHE A 132 -5.91 -16.86 -11.82
C PHE A 132 -5.88 -18.00 -10.79
N LEU A 133 -6.98 -18.20 -10.05
CA LEU A 133 -7.09 -19.27 -9.08
C LEU A 133 -7.02 -20.66 -9.73
N GLU A 134 -7.66 -20.85 -10.88
CA GLU A 134 -7.58 -22.08 -11.66
C GLU A 134 -6.15 -22.37 -12.11
N MET A 135 -5.46 -21.39 -12.70
CA MET A 135 -4.05 -21.51 -13.08
C MET A 135 -3.18 -21.83 -11.86
N LEU A 136 -3.42 -21.17 -10.72
CA LEU A 136 -2.65 -21.36 -9.49
C LEU A 136 -2.79 -22.78 -8.92
N GLN A 137 -3.98 -23.40 -9.06
CA GLN A 137 -4.25 -24.78 -8.65
C GLN A 137 -3.61 -25.81 -9.59
N ASN A 138 -3.63 -25.53 -10.90
CA ASN A 138 -3.09 -26.43 -11.92
C ASN A 138 -1.54 -26.45 -11.98
N ARG A 139 -0.90 -25.54 -11.26
CA ARG A 139 0.56 -25.41 -11.20
C ARG A 139 1.05 -25.79 -9.82
N SER A 140 2.26 -26.32 -9.70
CA SER A 140 2.94 -26.46 -8.41
C SER A 140 3.30 -25.06 -7.90
N SER A 141 2.31 -24.30 -7.44
CA SER A 141 2.43 -22.95 -6.89
C SER A 141 3.11 -22.90 -5.52
N ASN A 142 3.84 -23.97 -5.17
CA ASN A 142 4.70 -24.03 -4.00
C ASN A 142 5.75 -22.93 -4.12
N GLY A 143 5.66 -21.95 -3.21
CA GLY A 143 6.67 -20.93 -3.05
C GLY A 143 6.46 -19.63 -3.82
N LEU A 144 5.32 -19.37 -4.48
CA LEU A 144 5.07 -18.02 -5.01
C LEU A 144 4.80 -17.03 -3.87
N ASN A 145 5.54 -15.92 -3.84
CA ASN A 145 5.42 -14.85 -2.85
C ASN A 145 5.00 -13.52 -3.50
N TYR A 146 5.49 -13.26 -4.72
CA TYR A 146 5.32 -11.98 -5.39
C TYR A 146 4.60 -12.14 -6.73
N LEU A 147 3.80 -11.15 -7.08
CA LEU A 147 3.14 -11.05 -8.39
C LEU A 147 3.51 -9.73 -9.05
N VAL A 148 3.80 -9.78 -10.34
CA VAL A 148 4.06 -8.61 -11.18
C VAL A 148 2.91 -8.42 -12.14
N THR A 149 2.21 -7.30 -12.03
CA THR A 149 1.25 -6.82 -13.04
C THR A 149 1.92 -5.81 -13.95
N THR A 150 1.34 -5.55 -15.11
CA THR A 150 1.90 -4.65 -16.13
C THR A 150 0.88 -3.59 -16.56
N LYS A 151 1.34 -2.52 -17.21
CA LYS A 151 0.42 -1.62 -17.94
C LYS A 151 -0.43 -2.45 -18.90
N GLY A 152 -1.75 -2.23 -18.90
CA GLY A 152 -2.71 -3.02 -19.67
C GLY A 152 -3.47 -4.08 -18.85
N VAL A 153 -3.00 -4.36 -17.64
CA VAL A 153 -3.83 -4.95 -16.58
C VAL A 153 -4.60 -3.81 -15.88
N PRO A 154 -5.90 -3.98 -15.54
CA PRO A 154 -6.69 -2.92 -14.90
C PRO A 154 -6.04 -2.36 -13.63
N LEU A 155 -6.33 -1.09 -13.32
CA LEU A 155 -5.84 -0.40 -12.11
C LEU A 155 -6.78 -0.55 -10.93
N ARG A 156 -8.09 -0.55 -11.19
CA ARG A 156 -9.11 -0.50 -10.14
C ARG A 156 -10.36 -1.29 -10.47
N VAL A 157 -10.95 -1.86 -9.43
CA VAL A 157 -12.28 -2.43 -9.45
C VAL A 157 -13.25 -1.38 -8.91
N SER A 158 -14.15 -0.90 -9.75
CA SER A 158 -15.11 0.15 -9.43
C SER A 158 -16.49 -0.17 -9.99
N GLY A 159 -17.52 -0.08 -9.14
CA GLY A 159 -18.92 -0.26 -9.54
C GLY A 159 -19.81 -0.61 -8.36
N GLY A 160 -20.98 0.05 -8.25
CA GLY A 160 -21.84 -0.06 -7.07
C GLY A 160 -21.10 0.42 -5.81
N ASN A 161 -21.08 -0.41 -4.77
CA ASN A 161 -20.36 -0.14 -3.53
C ASN A 161 -18.86 -0.47 -3.60
N ASN A 162 -18.41 -1.19 -4.63
CA ASN A 162 -17.02 -1.65 -4.72
C ASN A 162 -16.12 -0.54 -5.25
N LYS A 163 -15.08 -0.20 -4.48
CA LYS A 163 -14.05 0.78 -4.83
C LYS A 163 -12.70 0.30 -4.29
N ALA A 164 -12.00 -0.53 -5.06
CA ALA A 164 -10.75 -1.16 -4.64
C ALA A 164 -9.67 -1.07 -5.73
N SER A 165 -8.40 -1.15 -5.32
CA SER A 165 -7.29 -1.37 -6.25
C SER A 165 -7.36 -2.79 -6.80
N PHE A 166 -7.12 -2.94 -8.11
CA PHE A 166 -7.03 -4.27 -8.73
C PHE A 166 -5.94 -5.13 -8.09
N ASP A 167 -4.78 -4.53 -7.80
CA ASP A 167 -3.64 -5.26 -7.22
C ASP A 167 -3.94 -5.72 -5.79
N GLN A 168 -4.67 -4.91 -5.03
CA GLN A 168 -5.11 -5.29 -3.68
C GLN A 168 -6.03 -6.50 -3.75
N GLU A 169 -7.07 -6.45 -4.58
CA GLU A 169 -8.02 -7.56 -4.71
C GLU A 169 -7.31 -8.84 -5.17
N LEU A 170 -6.40 -8.72 -6.13
CA LEU A 170 -5.56 -9.82 -6.61
C LEU A 170 -4.66 -10.39 -5.50
N SER A 171 -4.09 -9.53 -4.64
CA SER A 171 -3.15 -9.94 -3.60
C SER A 171 -3.73 -10.94 -2.60
N LEU A 172 -5.05 -10.88 -2.37
CA LEU A 172 -5.75 -11.67 -1.36
C LEU A 172 -6.16 -13.06 -1.89
N LEU A 173 -6.15 -13.26 -3.21
CA LEU A 173 -6.64 -14.46 -3.85
C LEU A 173 -5.86 -15.70 -3.44
N GLY A 174 -6.59 -16.78 -3.14
CA GLY A 174 -6.03 -18.10 -2.83
C GLY A 174 -5.20 -18.14 -1.54
N GLY A 175 -5.25 -17.09 -0.72
CA GLY A 175 -4.57 -16.99 0.56
C GLY A 175 -5.53 -17.00 1.76
N ALA A 176 -5.01 -16.63 2.94
CA ALA A 176 -5.78 -16.58 4.19
C ALA A 176 -6.89 -15.51 4.16
N TYR A 177 -6.73 -14.49 3.33
CA TYR A 177 -7.64 -13.36 3.22
C TYR A 177 -8.58 -13.43 2.01
N ASN A 178 -8.65 -14.58 1.32
CA ASN A 178 -9.46 -14.72 0.10
C ASN A 178 -10.95 -14.38 0.32
N SER A 179 -11.50 -14.66 1.50
CA SER A 179 -12.90 -14.33 1.84
C SER A 179 -13.17 -12.84 2.02
N THR A 180 -12.12 -12.02 2.08
CA THR A 180 -12.23 -10.55 2.23
C THR A 180 -12.13 -9.81 0.91
N VAL A 181 -11.88 -10.52 -0.19
CA VAL A 181 -11.91 -9.96 -1.56
C VAL A 181 -13.28 -9.31 -1.77
N GLY A 182 -13.23 -8.02 -2.08
CA GLY A 182 -14.40 -7.22 -2.26
C GLY A 182 -15.25 -6.89 -1.05
N GLY A 183 -14.72 -7.13 0.15
CA GLY A 183 -15.28 -6.60 1.38
C GLY A 183 -15.13 -5.08 1.46
N ASP A 184 -15.98 -4.48 2.30
CA ASP A 184 -15.86 -3.07 2.66
C ASP A 184 -14.76 -2.86 3.71
N TYR A 185 -14.27 -1.62 3.82
CA TYR A 185 -13.25 -1.20 4.79
C TYR A 185 -11.87 -1.83 4.58
N TRP A 186 -10.95 -1.65 5.55
CA TRP A 186 -9.59 -2.16 5.50
C TRP A 186 -9.44 -3.44 6.33
N GLY A 187 -8.64 -4.37 5.83
CA GLY A 187 -8.12 -5.51 6.60
C GLY A 187 -6.78 -5.16 7.25
N THR A 188 -6.39 -5.90 8.29
CA THR A 188 -5.07 -5.76 8.92
C THR A 188 -4.24 -7.02 8.71
N HIS A 189 -2.93 -6.83 8.56
CA HIS A 189 -1.94 -7.90 8.48
C HIS A 189 -0.72 -7.58 9.33
N THR A 190 0.08 -8.60 9.64
CA THR A 190 1.24 -8.46 10.52
C THR A 190 2.57 -8.41 9.77
N TYR A 191 2.58 -8.14 8.46
CA TYR A 191 3.80 -7.89 7.69
C TYR A 191 4.13 -6.39 7.60
N GLY A 192 5.41 -6.05 7.55
CA GLY A 192 5.90 -4.71 7.26
C GLY A 192 6.38 -3.91 8.49
N PRO A 193 6.96 -2.72 8.25
CA PRO A 193 7.69 -1.96 9.26
C PRO A 193 6.80 -1.45 10.41
N LEU A 194 5.50 -1.40 10.20
CA LEU A 194 4.51 -0.96 11.20
C LEU A 194 3.83 -2.14 11.93
N ALA A 195 4.29 -3.37 11.73
CA ALA A 195 3.71 -4.56 12.36
C ALA A 195 4.10 -4.72 13.84
N GLY A 196 4.88 -3.79 14.41
CA GLY A 196 5.28 -3.83 15.82
C GLY A 196 6.19 -5.02 16.17
N LYS A 197 6.97 -5.51 15.21
CA LYS A 197 7.96 -6.57 15.38
C LYS A 197 9.18 -6.30 14.50
N ALA A 198 10.26 -7.05 14.73
CA ALA A 198 11.42 -7.00 13.86
C ALA A 198 11.04 -7.32 12.40
N MET A 199 11.62 -6.55 11.47
CA MET A 199 11.47 -6.81 10.04
C MET A 199 12.07 -8.18 9.69
N GLU A 200 11.38 -8.91 8.83
CA GLU A 200 11.80 -10.22 8.34
C GLU A 200 11.42 -10.36 6.86
N PRO A 201 12.07 -11.25 6.10
CA PRO A 201 11.69 -11.52 4.72
C PRO A 201 10.20 -11.91 4.61
N PHE A 202 9.54 -11.41 3.57
CA PHE A 202 8.17 -11.78 3.29
C PHE A 202 8.07 -13.27 2.94
N SER A 203 6.99 -13.90 3.40
CA SER A 203 6.58 -15.22 2.92
C SER A 203 5.06 -15.30 2.88
N ARG A 204 4.51 -15.64 1.71
CA ARG A 204 3.07 -15.85 1.54
C ARG A 204 2.55 -16.96 2.44
N SER A 205 3.33 -18.02 2.70
CA SER A 205 2.88 -19.08 3.60
C SER A 205 2.72 -18.62 5.05
N LYS A 206 3.50 -17.61 5.47
CA LYS A 206 3.40 -17.00 6.79
C LYS A 206 2.30 -15.95 6.87
N TYR A 207 2.18 -15.10 5.86
CA TYR A 207 1.31 -13.92 5.90
C TYR A 207 -0.02 -14.09 5.17
N GLY A 208 -0.16 -15.07 4.28
CA GLY A 208 -1.43 -15.44 3.69
C GLY A 208 -1.92 -14.55 2.54
N PHE A 209 -1.06 -13.73 1.92
CA PHE A 209 -1.36 -12.93 0.72
C PHE A 209 -0.14 -12.85 -0.19
N PHE A 210 -0.29 -12.29 -1.40
CA PHE A 210 0.82 -11.99 -2.31
C PHE A 210 1.27 -10.54 -2.17
N LEU A 211 2.57 -10.27 -2.34
CA LEU A 211 3.02 -8.90 -2.60
C LEU A 211 2.91 -8.63 -4.10
N VAL A 212 2.01 -7.72 -4.46
CA VAL A 212 1.75 -7.36 -5.86
C VAL A 212 2.46 -6.05 -6.17
N THR A 213 3.22 -6.02 -7.26
CA THR A 213 3.84 -4.82 -7.80
C THR A 213 3.39 -4.62 -9.24
N ARG A 214 3.22 -3.35 -9.65
CA ARG A 214 2.88 -3.01 -11.02
C ARG A 214 4.10 -2.42 -11.73
N LEU A 215 4.57 -3.10 -12.77
CA LEU A 215 5.54 -2.56 -13.72
C LEU A 215 4.82 -1.71 -14.76
N THR A 216 4.85 -0.39 -14.57
CA THR A 216 4.12 0.55 -15.41
C THR A 216 4.92 1.82 -15.68
N GLY A 217 4.52 2.52 -16.73
CA GLY A 217 4.99 3.83 -17.12
C GLY A 217 3.89 4.56 -17.88
N TYR A 218 4.07 5.85 -18.14
CA TYR A 218 3.12 6.60 -18.97
C TYR A 218 3.02 5.96 -20.37
N THR A 219 4.16 5.54 -20.92
CA THR A 219 4.30 4.80 -22.19
C THR A 219 4.87 3.40 -21.95
N VAL A 220 4.77 2.54 -22.97
CA VAL A 220 5.42 1.20 -22.98
C VAL A 220 6.93 1.34 -22.86
N ASP A 221 7.55 2.25 -23.63
CA ASP A 221 9.00 2.48 -23.61
C ASP A 221 9.48 2.87 -22.22
N THR A 222 8.74 3.73 -21.51
CA THR A 222 9.07 4.07 -20.12
C THR A 222 9.08 2.85 -19.21
N ALA A 223 8.15 1.90 -19.39
CA ALA A 223 8.14 0.68 -18.59
C ALA A 223 9.30 -0.26 -18.96
N LEU A 224 9.68 -0.34 -20.24
CA LEU A 224 10.83 -1.12 -20.70
C LEU A 224 12.16 -0.54 -20.17
N ASP A 225 12.31 0.78 -20.19
CA ASP A 225 13.44 1.50 -19.61
C ASP A 225 13.62 1.18 -18.11
N LEU A 226 12.53 1.00 -17.37
CA LEU A 226 12.62 0.61 -15.94
C LEU A 226 13.23 -0.78 -15.76
N ILE A 227 12.93 -1.72 -16.67
CA ILE A 227 13.52 -3.07 -16.65
C ILE A 227 15.04 -2.98 -16.87
N GLU A 228 15.45 -2.18 -17.86
CA GLU A 228 16.87 -1.99 -18.21
C GLU A 228 17.62 -1.26 -17.09
N ARG A 229 17.06 -0.17 -16.56
CA ARG A 229 17.67 0.58 -15.45
C ARG A 229 17.89 -0.29 -14.23
N ALA A 230 16.95 -1.18 -13.92
CA ALA A 230 17.09 -2.11 -12.79
C ALA A 230 18.26 -3.10 -12.97
N ASN A 231 18.60 -3.51 -14.19
CA ASN A 231 19.77 -4.36 -14.45
C ASN A 231 21.08 -3.63 -14.14
N ASN A 232 21.11 -2.33 -14.41
CA ASN A 232 22.31 -1.50 -14.28
C ASN A 232 22.43 -0.81 -12.91
N SER A 233 21.42 -0.90 -12.06
CA SER A 233 21.36 -0.17 -10.78
C SER A 233 21.93 -0.94 -9.58
N LEU A 234 22.30 -2.21 -9.74
CA LEU A 234 22.83 -3.01 -8.62
C LEU A 234 24.11 -2.38 -8.07
N GLY A 235 24.12 -2.10 -6.76
CA GLY A 235 25.22 -1.42 -6.09
C GLY A 235 25.26 0.11 -6.30
N GLN A 236 24.38 0.67 -7.12
CA GLN A 236 24.26 2.11 -7.32
C GLN A 236 23.30 2.73 -6.29
N ARG A 237 23.67 3.88 -5.72
CA ARG A 237 22.79 4.67 -4.85
C ARG A 237 22.36 5.93 -5.60
N GLY A 238 21.05 6.11 -5.74
CA GLY A 238 20.46 7.33 -6.29
C GLY A 238 20.32 8.43 -5.23
N THR A 239 20.12 9.67 -5.68
CA THR A 239 19.65 10.75 -4.82
C THR A 239 18.13 10.66 -4.74
N PHE A 240 17.58 10.48 -3.54
CA PHE A 240 16.13 10.52 -3.31
C PHE A 240 15.75 11.98 -3.02
N VAL A 241 14.91 12.56 -3.89
CA VAL A 241 14.33 13.88 -3.67
C VAL A 241 12.90 13.65 -3.22
N LEU A 242 12.61 13.99 -1.96
CA LEU A 242 11.25 13.99 -1.44
C LEU A 242 10.66 15.37 -1.73
N ASP A 243 9.61 15.40 -2.54
CA ASP A 243 8.81 16.61 -2.70
C ASP A 243 8.00 16.84 -1.43
N VAL A 244 8.10 18.04 -0.88
CA VAL A 244 7.40 18.43 0.35
C VAL A 244 6.20 19.26 -0.12
N ALA A 245 5.12 18.55 -0.45
CA ALA A 245 3.84 19.16 -0.82
C ALA A 245 3.14 19.76 0.41
#